data_AF-A0A2D9J7W0-F1
#
_entry.id   AF-A0A2D9J7W0-F1
#
_cell.length_a   1.000
_cell.length_b   1.000
_cell.length_c   1.000
_cell.angle_alpha   90.00
_cell.angle_beta   90.00
_cell.angle_gamma   90.00
#
_symmetry.space_group_name_H-M   'P 1'
#
loop_
_entity.id
_entity.type
_entity.pdbx_description
1 polymer ?
#
loop_
_entity_poly.entity_id
_entity_poly.type
_entity_poly.pdbx_seq_one_letter_code
_entity_poly.pdbx_strand_id
1 'polypeptide(L)' 'QASSSIMAKNIIGSTVDELLNVSEQMRKMLRENGPAPKGKWADLGYLEPVKDYKSRHSSTLLTFEAVNEAIQSN' A
#
# COMPACT_ATOMS: atom_id res chain seq x y z
N GLN A 1 2.24 -0.88 10.83
CA GLN A 1 2.72 0.42 11.38
C GLN A 1 3.55 1.19 10.36
N ALA A 2 4.67 0.65 9.84
CA ALA A 2 5.45 1.33 8.79
C ALA A 2 4.61 1.71 7.55
N SER A 3 3.82 0.77 7.02
CA SER A 3 2.90 1.03 5.90
C SER A 3 1.90 2.16 6.20
N SER A 4 1.27 2.14 7.37
CA SER A 4 0.33 3.16 7.83
C SER A 4 0.99 4.54 7.98
N SER A 5 2.25 4.61 8.44
CA SER A 5 2.99 5.87 8.54
C SER A 5 3.25 6.48 7.16
N ILE A 6 3.64 5.65 6.18
CA ILE A 6 3.85 6.09 4.79
C ILE A 6 2.52 6.51 4.14
N MET A 7 1.43 5.78 4.40
CA MET A 7 0.08 6.16 3.99
C MET A 7 -0.31 7.55 4.51
N ALA A 8 -0.22 7.75 5.83
CA ALA A 8 -0.61 9.01 6.46
C ALA A 8 0.17 10.23 5.93
N LYS A 9 1.45 10.05 5.57
CA LYS A 9 2.28 11.12 4.99
C LYS A 9 1.86 11.52 3.57
N ASN A 10 1.33 10.59 2.79
CA ASN A 10 1.13 10.76 1.35
C ASN A 10 -0.34 10.86 0.92
N ILE A 11 -1.29 10.44 1.76
CA ILE A 11 -2.71 10.35 1.40
C ILE A 11 -3.34 11.72 1.10
N ILE A 12 -2.97 12.78 1.82
CA ILE A 12 -3.51 14.13 1.60
C ILE A 12 -3.08 14.65 0.21
N GLY A 13 -4.06 15.04 -0.61
CA GLY A 13 -3.84 15.47 -1.99
C GLY A 13 -3.69 14.31 -2.99
N SER A 14 -3.93 13.06 -2.58
CA SER A 14 -4.04 11.93 -3.50
C SER A 14 -5.43 11.84 -4.11
N THR A 15 -5.51 11.42 -5.37
CA THR A 15 -6.80 11.07 -5.99
C THR A 15 -7.24 9.66 -5.58
N VAL A 16 -8.53 9.37 -5.75
CA VAL A 16 -9.06 8.00 -5.55
C VAL A 16 -8.31 6.98 -6.40
N ASP A 17 -8.11 7.27 -7.69
CA ASP A 17 -7.38 6.38 -8.60
C ASP A 17 -5.95 6.09 -8.14
N GLU A 18 -5.28 7.10 -7.58
CA GLU A 18 -3.94 6.95 -7.04
C GLU A 18 -3.92 6.01 -5.83
N LEU A 19 -4.91 6.12 -4.94
CA LEU A 19 -5.05 5.28 -3.75
C LEU A 19 -5.37 3.83 -4.11
N LEU A 20 -6.28 3.61 -5.07
CA LEU A 20 -6.58 2.29 -5.60
C LEU A 20 -5.34 1.67 -6.28
N ASN A 21 -4.61 2.46 -7.06
CA ASN A 21 -3.42 2.00 -7.79
C ASN A 21 -2.26 1.65 -6.85
N VAL A 22 -1.99 2.44 -5.80
CA VAL A 22 -0.94 2.10 -4.84
C VAL A 22 -1.30 0.86 -4.01
N SER A 23 -2.58 0.69 -3.67
CA SER A 23 -3.07 -0.52 -3.02
C SER A 23 -2.79 -1.77 -3.86
N GLU A 24 -3.10 -1.73 -5.16
CA GLU A 24 -2.86 -2.88 -6.05
C GLU A 24 -1.36 -3.11 -6.28
N GLN A 25 -0.54 -2.06 -6.40
CA GLN A 25 0.91 -2.20 -6.49
C GLN A 25 1.50 -2.87 -5.24
N MET A 26 1.04 -2.49 -4.04
CA MET A 26 1.45 -3.14 -2.80
C MET A 26 1.03 -4.61 -2.75
N ARG A 27 -0.19 -4.93 -3.19
CA ARG A 27 -0.65 -6.32 -3.28
C ARG A 27 0.24 -7.13 -4.22
N LYS A 28 0.52 -6.61 -5.41
CA LYS A 28 1.37 -7.27 -6.42
C LYS A 28 2.81 -7.42 -5.96
N MET A 29 3.41 -6.39 -5.36
CA MET A 29 4.78 -6.45 -4.84
C MET A 29 4.92 -7.57 -3.81
N LEU A 30 3.98 -7.67 -2.86
CA LEU A 30 4.08 -8.64 -1.77
C LEU A 30 3.65 -10.06 -2.16
N ARG A 31 2.71 -10.21 -3.10
CA ARG A 31 2.09 -11.52 -3.41
C ARG A 31 2.43 -12.08 -4.79
N GLU A 32 2.84 -11.25 -5.74
CA GLU A 32 2.92 -11.60 -7.17
C GLU A 32 4.27 -11.23 -7.81
N ASN A 33 5.30 -10.90 -7.01
CA ASN A 33 6.61 -10.41 -7.51
C ASN A 33 6.48 -9.14 -8.38
N GLY A 34 5.47 -8.31 -8.14
CA GLY A 34 5.30 -7.04 -8.86
C GLY A 34 6.35 -5.98 -8.47
N PRO A 35 6.48 -4.91 -9.28
CA PRO A 35 7.41 -3.83 -8.97
C PRO A 35 6.96 -3.03 -7.73
N ALA A 36 7.92 -2.42 -7.05
CA ALA A 36 7.65 -1.48 -5.97
C ALA A 36 6.92 -0.22 -6.48
N PRO A 37 6.08 0.42 -5.63
CA PRO A 37 5.48 1.71 -5.94
C PRO A 37 6.52 2.80 -6.25
N LYS A 38 6.11 3.82 -7.01
CA LYS A 38 6.97 4.92 -7.47
C LYS A 38 6.41 6.28 -7.04
N GLY A 39 7.16 7.34 -7.35
CA GLY A 39 6.76 8.72 -7.09
C GLY A 39 6.68 9.00 -5.58
N LYS A 40 5.64 9.71 -5.14
CA LYS A 40 5.44 10.01 -3.71
C LYS A 40 5.27 8.77 -2.83
N TRP A 41 4.97 7.61 -3.44
CA TRP A 41 4.83 6.33 -2.77
C TRP A 41 6.10 5.48 -2.74
N ALA A 42 7.24 5.98 -3.26
CA ALA A 42 8.47 5.20 -3.40
C ALA A 42 8.99 4.60 -2.09
N ASP A 43 8.75 5.26 -0.95
CA ASP A 43 9.13 4.74 0.38
C ASP A 43 8.46 3.41 0.72
N LEU A 44 7.34 3.05 0.07
CA LEU A 44 6.74 1.72 0.23
C LEU A 44 7.64 0.59 -0.28
N GLY A 45 8.59 0.90 -1.17
CA GLY A 45 9.61 -0.05 -1.63
C GLY A 45 10.50 -0.60 -0.52
N TYR A 46 10.69 0.14 0.59
CA TYR A 46 11.39 -0.38 1.77
C TYR A 46 10.69 -1.58 2.42
N LEU A 47 9.42 -1.82 2.07
CA LEU A 47 8.65 -2.97 2.53
C LEU A 47 8.77 -4.18 1.59
N GLU A 48 9.51 -4.12 0.49
CA GLU A 48 9.74 -5.25 -0.42
C GLU A 48 10.22 -6.53 0.30
N PRO A 49 11.13 -6.48 1.31
CA PRO A 49 11.53 -7.68 2.05
C PRO A 49 10.37 -8.39 2.76
N VAL A 50 9.23 -7.73 3.00
CA VAL A 50 8.03 -8.33 3.60
C VAL A 50 7.43 -9.42 2.71
N LYS A 51 7.71 -9.41 1.41
CA LYS A 51 7.31 -10.44 0.44
C LYS A 51 7.60 -11.86 0.94
N ASP A 52 8.76 -12.09 1.54
CA ASP A 52 9.17 -13.41 2.04
C ASP A 52 8.54 -13.78 3.40
N TYR A 53 7.88 -12.83 4.07
CA TYR A 53 7.21 -13.01 5.36
C TYR A 53 5.69 -13.00 5.24
N LYS A 54 5.11 -14.07 4.69
CA LYS A 54 3.66 -14.20 4.43
C LYS A 54 2.76 -13.84 5.62
N SER A 55 3.17 -14.17 6.85
CA SER A 55 2.42 -13.84 8.08
C SER A 55 2.29 -12.34 8.35
N ARG A 56 3.14 -11.51 7.72
CA ARG A 56 3.12 -10.05 7.84
C ARG A 56 2.31 -9.36 6.74
N HIS A 57 1.93 -10.08 5.68
CA HIS A 57 1.22 -9.50 4.53
C HIS A 57 -0.07 -8.82 4.95
N SER A 58 -0.93 -9.50 5.70
CA SER A 58 -2.22 -8.95 6.15
C SER A 58 -2.03 -7.64 6.92
N SER A 59 -1.13 -7.61 7.91
CA SER A 59 -0.86 -6.40 8.70
C SER A 59 -0.26 -5.25 7.87
N THR A 60 0.46 -5.57 6.79
CA THR A 60 1.10 -4.57 5.92
C THR A 60 0.07 -3.95 4.98
N LEU A 61 -0.83 -4.77 4.43
CA LEU A 61 -1.86 -4.38 3.48
C LEU A 61 -3.11 -3.75 4.11
N LEU A 62 -3.37 -4.02 5.40
CA LEU A 62 -4.57 -3.56 6.12
C LEU A 62 -4.87 -2.06 5.93
N THR A 63 -3.84 -1.20 5.95
CA THR A 63 -4.05 0.25 5.81
C THR A 63 -4.55 0.66 4.42
N PHE A 64 -4.23 -0.11 3.39
CA PHE A 64 -4.68 0.13 2.01
C PHE A 64 -6.11 -0.37 1.83
N GLU A 65 -6.40 -1.57 2.37
CA GLU A 65 -7.74 -2.15 2.39
C GLU A 65 -8.73 -1.21 3.10
N ALA A 66 -8.38 -0.70 4.27
CA ALA A 66 -9.22 0.24 5.03
C ALA A 66 -9.49 1.56 4.29
N VAL A 67 -8.49 2.08 3.55
CA VAL A 67 -8.68 3.30 2.74
C VAL A 67 -9.61 3.03 1.56
N ASN A 68 -9.45 1.91 0.86
CA ASN A 68 -10.33 1.54 -0.25
C ASN A 68 -11.78 1.34 0.22
N GLU A 69 -11.96 0.68 1.37
CA GLU A 69 -13.28 0.52 1.99
C GLU A 69 -13.92 1.87 2.33
N ALA A 70 -13.16 2.79 2.93
CA ALA A 70 -13.64 4.14 3.22
C ALA A 70 -14.03 4.93 1.97
N ILE A 71 -13.33 4.74 0.84
CA ILE A 71 -13.68 5.35 -0.45
C ILE A 71 -14.98 4.78 -1.00
N GLN A 72 -15.20 3.48 -0.87
CA GLN A 72 -16.37 2.77 -1.43
C GLN A 72 -17.63 2.88 -0.56
N SER A 73 -17.50 3.22 0.72
CA SER A 73 -18.61 3.30 1.68
C SER A 73 -19.40 4.61 1.60
N ASN A 74 -19.35 5.31 0.46
CA ASN A 74 -19.97 6.62 0.23
C ASN A 74 -21.08 6.54 -0.82
#